data_AF-A0A699YE70-F1
#
_entry.id   AF-A0A699YE70-F1
#
_cell.length_a   1.000
_cell.length_b   1.000
_cell.length_c   1.000
_cell.angle_alpha   90.00
_cell.angle_beta   90.00
_cell.angle_gamma   90.00
#
_symmetry.space_group_name_H-M   'P 1'
#
loop_
_entity.id
_entity.type
_entity.pdbx_description
1 polymer ?
#
loop_
_entity_poly.entity_id
_entity_poly.type
_entity_poly.pdbx_seq_one_letter_code
_entity_poly.pdbx_strand_id
1 'polypeptide(L)'
;CKISFYVAGIAASYIQNNGTQSGFWFDPDSDGSFMRPLVGNNEAMRTVLQLLVDLQAFMPSERTCSNGHPAFLAGKCLMTIDWGGVFRAALTSNISRPGMLGIAPLPGSTQILDRTTLKLVNCTPALCPMAQPYRTARVAPNVTRTLPGAWVNTAPFPAFGGWTASVAASSPPEVQLATLAFFAYITSLSLEPRLDCSPNNSWADVLNVSGSVDPFRQQHLDPANIGRWTAAGYDQGTTIQYLSALSMAMASPNVALDSRMAYEAKAGRSYRTFFESAYLAVSKNMTDYHMIDALLVLDRSLVQSQQETLQMLGNPDPLELRQQYWYLIGRVASFMFPVPPPLTSGVDSTREVVIGACLAGGLLLLFSLGLLAWQRVVRLRRNHRSALGKLLPPGAGPDTTLVLTDVQDSTTLYECLPVEVMDACMRIAERIIRDLLAAHQG
;
A
#
# COMPACT_ATOMS: atom_id res chain seq x y z
N CYS A 1 7.04 8.44 -10.32
CA CYS A 1 7.20 7.06 -9.81
C CYS A 1 8.38 6.93 -8.87
N LYS A 2 9.64 7.11 -9.33
CA LYS A 2 10.82 6.91 -8.46
C LYS A 2 11.68 8.16 -8.22
N ILE A 3 11.46 9.24 -8.99
CA ILE A 3 12.35 10.42 -8.97
C ILE A 3 12.41 11.12 -7.61
N SER A 4 11.31 11.14 -6.85
CA SER A 4 11.30 11.69 -5.48
C SER A 4 12.29 10.99 -4.56
N PHE A 5 12.43 9.66 -4.66
CA PHE A 5 13.39 8.91 -3.88
C PHE A 5 14.83 9.16 -4.31
N TYR A 6 15.05 9.44 -5.60
CA TYR A 6 16.39 9.80 -6.10
C TYR A 6 16.78 11.19 -5.61
N VAL A 7 15.86 12.15 -5.64
CA VAL A 7 16.04 13.47 -5.02
C VAL A 7 16.39 13.31 -3.54
N ALA A 8 15.58 12.55 -2.79
CA ALA A 8 15.79 12.33 -1.36
C ALA A 8 17.13 11.64 -1.06
N GLY A 9 17.44 10.55 -1.77
CA GLY A 9 18.65 9.77 -1.55
C GLY A 9 19.93 10.54 -1.85
N ILE A 10 19.95 11.34 -2.93
CA ILE A 10 21.11 12.19 -3.24
C ILE A 10 21.22 13.32 -2.21
N ALA A 11 20.11 13.99 -1.91
CA ALA A 11 20.06 15.11 -0.95
C ALA A 11 20.48 14.71 0.47
N ALA A 12 20.19 13.48 0.89
CA ALA A 12 20.59 12.97 2.21
C ALA A 12 22.09 13.14 2.47
N SER A 13 22.93 12.86 1.46
CA SER A 13 24.39 12.98 1.58
C SER A 13 24.89 14.43 1.71
N TYR A 14 24.11 15.41 1.29
CA TYR A 14 24.42 16.83 1.47
C TYR A 14 23.86 17.38 2.79
N ILE A 15 22.73 16.87 3.25
CA ILE A 15 21.97 17.50 4.36
C ILE A 15 22.23 16.84 5.71
N GLN A 16 22.33 15.50 5.75
CA GLN A 16 22.51 14.75 6.99
C GLN A 16 23.98 14.35 7.15
N ASN A 17 24.68 15.05 8.03
CA ASN A 17 26.14 15.00 8.15
C ASN A 17 26.65 14.52 9.52
N ASN A 18 25.80 14.52 10.55
CA ASN A 18 26.21 14.25 11.92
C ASN A 18 25.32 13.19 12.62
N GLY A 19 24.98 12.15 11.87
CA GLY A 19 24.28 10.97 12.35
C GLY A 19 22.78 11.10 12.10
N THR A 20 22.04 10.01 12.27
CA THR A 20 20.58 10.02 12.12
C THR A 20 19.91 11.10 12.97
N GLN A 21 20.42 11.34 14.18
CA GLN A 21 19.93 12.37 15.10
C GLN A 21 20.14 13.81 14.60
N SER A 22 20.99 14.04 13.60
CA SER A 22 21.11 15.37 12.97
C SER A 22 19.87 15.71 12.14
N GLY A 23 19.11 14.70 11.69
CA GLY A 23 17.88 14.90 10.93
C GLY A 23 18.12 15.27 9.46
N PHE A 24 17.23 14.79 8.60
CA PHE A 24 17.26 15.02 7.16
C PHE A 24 16.14 15.98 6.68
N TRP A 25 14.91 15.79 7.16
CA TRP A 25 13.74 16.54 6.68
C TRP A 25 13.65 17.97 7.22
N PHE A 26 13.88 18.13 8.51
CA PHE A 26 13.77 19.41 9.21
C PHE A 26 14.95 19.61 10.15
N ASP A 27 15.20 20.87 10.49
CA ASP A 27 16.21 21.22 11.47
C ASP A 27 15.65 20.96 12.88
N PRO A 28 16.12 19.91 13.58
CA PRO A 28 15.58 19.51 14.89
C PRO A 28 15.85 20.55 15.98
N ASP A 29 16.74 21.51 15.74
CA ASP A 29 17.12 22.58 16.66
C ASP A 29 16.36 23.89 16.38
N SER A 30 15.36 23.88 15.49
CA SER A 30 14.50 25.04 15.22
C SER A 30 13.63 25.41 16.43
N ASP A 31 13.63 26.69 16.78
CA ASP A 31 12.84 27.27 17.88
C ASP A 31 11.47 27.84 17.45
N GLY A 32 11.25 28.03 16.14
CA GLY A 32 9.98 28.53 15.60
C GLY A 32 8.80 27.57 15.77
N SER A 33 7.57 28.09 15.58
CA SER A 33 6.32 27.30 15.66
C SER A 33 6.22 26.16 14.64
N PHE A 34 7.03 26.18 13.60
CA PHE A 34 7.20 25.06 12.67
C PHE A 34 8.69 24.76 12.56
N MET A 35 9.04 23.48 12.40
CA MET A 35 10.43 23.12 12.19
C MET A 35 10.87 23.61 10.81
N ARG A 36 12.05 24.21 10.73
CA ARG A 36 12.58 24.73 9.46
C ARG A 36 12.88 23.55 8.52
N PRO A 37 12.34 23.53 7.29
CA PRO A 37 12.67 22.49 6.32
C PRO A 37 14.15 22.53 5.94
N LEU A 38 14.77 21.35 5.86
CA LEU A 38 16.15 21.19 5.35
C LEU A 38 16.17 20.76 3.88
N VAL A 39 15.09 20.14 3.39
CA VAL A 39 14.93 19.73 1.99
C VAL A 39 14.13 20.76 1.18
N GLY A 40 14.47 22.03 1.34
CA GLY A 40 13.81 23.16 0.67
C GLY A 40 14.80 24.19 0.11
N ASN A 41 14.61 25.49 0.35
CA ASN A 41 15.42 26.53 -0.31
C ASN A 41 16.82 26.71 0.30
N ASN A 42 17.76 25.93 -0.21
CA ASN A 42 19.17 26.03 0.14
C ASN A 42 20.08 25.53 -0.99
N GLU A 43 21.39 25.74 -0.84
CA GLU A 43 22.37 25.37 -1.86
C GLU A 43 22.44 23.84 -2.09
N ALA A 44 22.23 23.02 -1.05
CA ALA A 44 22.21 21.57 -1.22
C ALA A 44 21.11 21.10 -2.17
N MET A 45 19.87 21.54 -1.96
CA MET A 45 18.75 21.16 -2.83
C MET A 45 18.90 21.74 -4.24
N ARG A 46 19.44 22.96 -4.37
CA ARG A 46 19.81 23.53 -5.68
C ARG A 46 20.79 22.62 -6.42
N THR A 47 21.86 22.19 -5.75
CA THR A 47 22.88 21.29 -6.32
C THR A 47 22.28 19.95 -6.74
N VAL A 48 21.38 19.37 -5.94
CA VAL A 48 20.72 18.10 -6.27
C VAL A 48 19.81 18.23 -7.50
N LEU A 49 18.96 19.26 -7.54
CA LEU A 49 18.08 19.49 -8.68
C LEU A 49 18.89 19.79 -9.95
N GLN A 50 19.95 20.59 -9.85
CA GLN A 50 20.85 20.86 -10.98
C GLN A 50 21.53 19.59 -11.47
N LEU A 51 22.08 18.76 -10.58
CA LEU A 51 22.70 17.49 -10.94
C LEU A 51 21.72 16.59 -11.70
N LEU A 52 20.47 16.50 -11.24
CA LEU A 52 19.46 15.69 -11.91
C LEU A 52 19.09 16.26 -13.29
N VAL A 53 19.00 17.58 -13.44
CA VAL A 53 18.81 18.26 -14.74
C VAL A 53 19.98 17.96 -15.69
N ASP A 54 21.22 18.02 -15.21
CA ASP A 54 22.40 17.73 -16.03
C ASP A 54 22.42 16.27 -16.46
N LEU A 55 22.02 15.35 -15.58
CA LEU A 55 21.93 13.93 -15.87
C LEU A 55 20.84 13.60 -16.90
N GLN A 56 19.78 14.42 -17.05
CA GLN A 56 18.74 14.20 -18.06
C GLN A 56 19.31 14.07 -19.48
N ALA A 57 20.44 14.72 -19.78
CA ALA A 57 21.11 14.63 -21.08
C ALA A 57 21.65 13.21 -21.39
N PHE A 58 21.83 12.38 -20.37
CA PHE A 58 22.37 11.02 -20.47
C PHE A 58 21.32 9.95 -20.14
N MET A 59 20.16 10.35 -19.61
CA MET A 59 19.08 9.43 -19.28
C MET A 59 18.31 9.01 -20.54
N PRO A 60 17.83 7.76 -20.62
CA PRO A 60 16.85 7.37 -21.62
C PRO A 60 15.61 8.28 -21.56
N SER A 61 15.01 8.57 -22.71
CA SER A 61 13.79 9.40 -22.81
C SER A 61 12.54 8.69 -22.28
N GLU A 62 12.51 7.36 -22.38
CA GLU A 62 11.41 6.54 -21.87
C GLU A 62 11.39 6.55 -20.33
N ARG A 63 10.21 6.79 -19.77
CA ARG A 63 9.99 6.71 -18.33
C ARG A 63 9.42 5.33 -17.99
N THR A 64 9.91 4.72 -16.92
CA THR A 64 9.40 3.44 -16.44
C THR A 64 9.25 3.41 -14.93
N CYS A 65 8.28 2.62 -14.47
CA CYS A 65 8.06 2.31 -13.06
C CYS A 65 8.33 0.81 -12.77
N SER A 66 8.86 0.07 -13.75
CA SER A 66 9.20 -1.35 -13.64
C SER A 66 10.36 -1.59 -12.67
N ASN A 67 10.63 -2.86 -12.35
CA ASN A 67 11.74 -3.28 -11.47
C ASN A 67 13.12 -2.83 -11.98
N GLY A 68 13.28 -2.56 -13.27
CA GLY A 68 14.46 -1.90 -13.82
C GLY A 68 14.19 -1.27 -15.16
N HIS A 69 15.02 -0.31 -15.55
CA HIS A 69 14.88 0.37 -16.84
C HIS A 69 15.25 -0.59 -18.00
N PRO A 70 14.40 -0.76 -19.02
CA PRO A 70 14.66 -1.68 -20.13
C PRO A 70 16.02 -1.45 -20.81
N ALA A 71 16.40 -0.19 -21.06
CA ALA A 71 17.72 0.14 -21.62
C ALA A 71 18.91 -0.35 -20.76
N PHE A 72 18.81 -0.30 -19.42
CA PHE A 72 19.86 -0.81 -18.54
C PHE A 72 19.91 -2.34 -18.56
N LEU A 73 18.76 -3.00 -18.44
CA LEU A 73 18.65 -4.47 -18.51
C LEU A 73 19.07 -5.04 -19.87
N ALA A 74 18.96 -4.25 -20.94
CA ALA A 74 19.45 -4.58 -22.28
C ALA A 74 20.97 -4.38 -22.45
N GLY A 75 21.67 -3.84 -21.44
CA GLY A 75 23.11 -3.55 -21.50
C GLY A 75 23.46 -2.27 -22.27
N LYS A 76 22.51 -1.37 -22.51
CA LYS A 76 22.73 -0.11 -23.26
C LYS A 76 23.15 1.07 -22.37
N CYS A 77 22.95 0.95 -21.05
CA CYS A 77 23.32 1.98 -20.08
C CYS A 77 24.38 1.44 -19.12
N LEU A 78 25.40 2.26 -18.82
CA LEU A 78 26.50 1.88 -17.93
C LEU A 78 26.08 1.76 -16.46
N MET A 79 25.14 2.60 -16.00
CA MET A 79 24.77 2.73 -14.61
C MET A 79 23.26 2.95 -14.48
N THR A 80 22.69 2.50 -13.37
CA THR A 80 21.35 2.86 -12.92
C THR A 80 21.35 3.13 -11.41
N ILE A 81 20.44 3.99 -10.96
CA ILE A 81 20.14 4.20 -9.54
C ILE A 81 18.70 3.71 -9.37
N ASP A 82 18.51 2.64 -8.60
CA ASP A 82 17.20 2.03 -8.41
C ASP A 82 17.22 1.12 -7.17
N TRP A 83 16.11 0.46 -6.92
CA TRP A 83 15.81 -0.41 -5.77
C TRP A 83 16.33 -1.83 -6.00
N GLY A 84 16.17 -2.71 -5.01
CA GLY A 84 16.57 -4.12 -5.12
C GLY A 84 15.90 -4.90 -6.27
N GLY A 85 14.78 -4.40 -6.78
CA GLY A 85 14.12 -4.95 -7.97
C GLY A 85 15.03 -5.04 -9.19
N VAL A 86 16.00 -4.13 -9.37
CA VAL A 86 16.94 -4.20 -10.52
C VAL A 86 17.86 -5.40 -10.41
N PHE A 87 18.36 -5.69 -9.21
CA PHE A 87 19.21 -6.86 -8.98
C PHE A 87 18.46 -8.15 -9.34
N ARG A 88 17.18 -8.24 -8.97
CA ARG A 88 16.32 -9.38 -9.35
C ARG A 88 16.05 -9.43 -10.84
N ALA A 89 15.63 -8.32 -11.44
CA ALA A 89 15.34 -8.24 -12.87
C ALA A 89 16.58 -8.51 -13.75
N ALA A 90 17.79 -8.26 -13.24
CA ALA A 90 19.02 -8.53 -13.96
C ALA A 90 19.22 -10.03 -14.24
N LEU A 91 18.70 -10.92 -13.38
CA LEU A 91 18.87 -12.38 -13.49
C LEU A 91 18.38 -12.93 -14.83
N THR A 92 17.28 -12.39 -15.37
CA THR A 92 16.67 -12.83 -16.63
C THR A 92 16.90 -11.84 -17.78
N SER A 93 17.97 -11.03 -17.69
CA SER A 93 18.26 -9.95 -18.65
C SER A 93 19.54 -10.19 -19.46
N ASN A 94 19.90 -9.24 -20.34
CA ASN A 94 21.13 -9.31 -21.14
C ASN A 94 22.40 -9.13 -20.30
N ILE A 95 22.27 -8.62 -19.07
CA ILE A 95 23.38 -8.40 -18.13
C ILE A 95 23.44 -9.48 -17.03
N SER A 96 22.79 -10.63 -17.27
CA SER A 96 22.72 -11.76 -16.32
C SER A 96 24.03 -12.55 -16.15
N ARG A 97 25.03 -12.35 -17.03
CA ARG A 97 26.27 -13.14 -16.96
C ARG A 97 27.10 -12.73 -15.73
N PRO A 98 27.75 -13.69 -15.06
CA PRO A 98 28.65 -13.40 -13.94
C PRO A 98 29.67 -12.29 -14.28
N GLY A 99 29.80 -11.33 -13.38
CA GLY A 99 30.72 -10.19 -13.52
C GLY A 99 30.25 -9.05 -14.43
N MET A 100 29.05 -9.13 -15.04
CA MET A 100 28.50 -8.01 -15.83
C MET A 100 27.83 -6.92 -14.98
N LEU A 101 27.34 -7.27 -13.79
CA LEU A 101 26.67 -6.35 -12.87
C LEU A 101 27.55 -6.08 -11.66
N GLY A 102 27.78 -4.78 -11.38
CA GLY A 102 28.38 -4.32 -10.14
C GLY A 102 27.34 -3.58 -9.30
N ILE A 103 27.41 -3.75 -7.97
CA ILE A 103 26.49 -3.10 -7.03
C ILE A 103 27.30 -2.34 -5.98
N ALA A 104 26.90 -1.10 -5.73
CA ALA A 104 27.53 -0.22 -4.75
C ALA A 104 26.46 0.62 -4.03
N PRO A 105 26.76 1.11 -2.81
CA PRO A 105 25.97 2.14 -2.16
C PRO A 105 25.85 3.39 -3.04
N LEU A 106 24.78 4.16 -2.83
CA LEU A 106 24.61 5.45 -3.50
C LEU A 106 25.83 6.35 -3.21
N PRO A 107 26.37 7.08 -4.21
CA PRO A 107 27.49 7.99 -4.00
C PRO A 107 27.19 9.03 -2.91
N GLY A 108 28.18 9.29 -2.05
CA GLY A 108 28.12 10.37 -1.07
C GLY A 108 28.56 11.72 -1.62
N SER A 109 28.62 12.72 -0.74
CA SER A 109 29.01 14.09 -1.08
C SER A 109 30.27 14.55 -0.36
N THR A 110 31.12 15.33 -1.05
CA THR A 110 32.28 16.01 -0.44
C THR A 110 31.92 17.35 0.19
N GLN A 111 30.68 17.80 0.04
CA GLN A 111 30.16 19.03 0.63
C GLN A 111 28.87 18.74 1.39
N ILE A 112 28.63 19.51 2.43
CA ILE A 112 27.45 19.41 3.28
C ILE A 112 26.80 20.78 3.45
N LEU A 113 25.52 20.78 3.80
CA LEU A 113 24.77 21.99 4.11
C LEU A 113 25.20 22.52 5.48
N ASP A 114 25.76 23.73 5.49
CA ASP A 114 25.80 24.54 6.69
C ASP A 114 24.39 25.11 6.94
N ARG A 115 23.77 24.66 8.02
CA ARG A 115 22.40 25.02 8.38
C ARG A 115 22.24 26.48 8.76
N THR A 116 23.30 27.15 9.20
CA THR A 116 23.23 28.57 9.57
C THR A 116 23.25 29.45 8.33
N THR A 117 24.15 29.16 7.39
CA THR A 117 24.31 29.97 6.17
C THR A 117 23.44 29.51 5.00
N LEU A 118 22.86 28.31 5.08
CA LEU A 118 22.13 27.61 4.01
C LEU A 118 22.98 27.36 2.75
N LYS A 119 24.30 27.33 2.92
CA LYS A 119 25.29 27.14 1.85
C LYS A 119 26.03 25.83 2.00
N LEU A 120 26.64 25.37 0.91
CA LEU A 120 27.49 24.19 0.92
C LEU A 120 28.89 24.54 1.43
N VAL A 121 29.35 23.76 2.41
CA VAL A 121 30.71 23.82 2.94
C VAL A 121 31.41 22.49 2.73
N ASN A 122 32.74 22.50 2.65
CA ASN A 122 33.50 21.26 2.49
C ASN A 122 33.32 20.37 3.72
N CYS A 123 33.09 19.09 3.44
CA CYS A 123 33.02 18.08 4.48
C CYS A 123 34.42 17.85 5.07
N THR A 124 34.49 17.88 6.40
CA THR A 124 35.71 17.64 7.17
C THR A 124 35.39 16.66 8.30
N PRO A 125 36.38 15.99 8.92
CA PRO A 125 36.12 15.10 10.06
C PRO A 125 35.38 15.78 11.22
N ALA A 126 35.58 17.09 11.40
CA ALA A 126 34.89 17.86 12.44
C ALA A 126 33.41 18.13 12.09
N LEU A 127 33.11 18.41 10.82
CA LEU A 127 31.75 18.71 10.35
C LEU A 127 30.95 17.46 9.95
N CYS A 128 31.65 16.38 9.61
CA CYS A 128 31.08 15.10 9.17
C CYS A 128 31.80 13.93 9.85
N PRO A 129 31.51 13.62 11.13
CA PRO A 129 32.29 12.63 11.89
C PRO A 129 32.26 11.21 11.31
N MET A 130 31.27 10.87 10.48
CA MET A 130 31.17 9.55 9.83
C MET A 130 31.62 9.56 8.36
N ALA A 131 32.12 10.69 7.86
CA ALA A 131 32.64 10.76 6.50
C ALA A 131 33.87 9.87 6.35
N GLN A 132 34.03 9.32 5.14
CA GLN A 132 35.19 8.49 4.79
C GLN A 132 36.14 9.29 3.90
N PRO A 133 37.46 9.08 4.02
CA PRO A 133 38.41 9.74 3.13
C PRO A 133 38.15 9.28 1.70
N TYR A 134 38.11 10.23 0.76
CA TYR A 134 37.95 9.93 -0.65
C TYR A 134 39.16 9.13 -1.13
N ARG A 135 38.93 7.87 -1.53
CA ARG A 135 39.98 7.04 -2.11
C ARG A 135 40.10 7.33 -3.60
N THR A 136 41.32 7.29 -4.13
CA THR A 136 41.60 7.44 -5.56
C THR A 136 40.69 6.52 -6.37
N ALA A 137 39.88 7.12 -7.25
CA ALA A 137 39.01 6.38 -8.15
C ALA A 137 39.65 6.31 -9.53
N ARG A 138 39.75 5.11 -10.11
CA ARG A 138 40.07 4.97 -11.53
C ARG A 138 38.80 5.30 -12.32
N VAL A 139 38.80 6.43 -13.02
CA VAL A 139 37.63 6.95 -13.76
C VAL A 139 37.66 6.59 -15.24
N ALA A 140 38.83 6.20 -15.78
CA ALA A 140 38.98 5.58 -17.09
C ALA A 140 40.27 4.73 -17.12
N PRO A 141 40.49 3.88 -18.14
CA PRO A 141 41.80 3.27 -18.36
C PRO A 141 42.87 4.36 -18.37
N ASN A 142 43.82 4.29 -17.42
CA ASN A 142 44.89 5.27 -17.19
C ASN A 142 44.48 6.65 -16.65
N VAL A 143 43.21 6.87 -16.28
CA VAL A 143 42.77 8.11 -15.61
C VAL A 143 42.38 7.79 -14.18
N THR A 144 43.19 8.26 -13.24
CA THR A 144 42.88 8.24 -11.81
C THR A 144 42.47 9.63 -11.35
N ARG A 145 41.28 9.76 -10.78
CA ARG A 145 40.88 10.95 -10.04
C ARG A 145 41.17 10.73 -8.56
N THR A 146 42.19 11.41 -8.06
CA THR A 146 42.40 11.58 -6.62
C THR A 146 41.84 12.94 -6.23
N LEU A 147 41.09 13.00 -5.14
CA LEU A 147 40.75 14.26 -4.47
C LEU A 147 41.52 14.27 -3.13
N PRO A 148 42.80 14.73 -3.13
CA PRO A 148 43.63 14.66 -1.93
C PRO A 148 42.98 15.43 -0.78
N GLY A 149 42.86 14.79 0.38
CA GLY A 149 42.29 15.41 1.57
C GLY A 149 40.76 15.61 1.55
N ALA A 150 40.05 15.15 0.51
CA ALA A 150 38.60 15.21 0.49
C ALA A 150 37.97 14.12 1.37
N TRP A 151 36.91 14.49 2.08
CA TRP A 151 36.10 13.58 2.89
C TRP A 151 34.70 13.47 2.28
N VAL A 152 34.16 12.26 2.24
CA VAL A 152 32.86 11.96 1.63
C VAL A 152 31.87 11.62 2.73
N ASN A 153 30.89 12.48 2.92
CA ASN A 153 29.72 12.19 3.74
C ASN A 153 28.81 11.21 3.00
N THR A 154 28.39 10.15 3.70
CA THR A 154 27.41 9.19 3.19
C THR A 154 26.24 9.13 4.15
N ALA A 155 25.03 9.25 3.61
CA ALA A 155 23.79 9.15 4.36
C ALA A 155 22.81 8.28 3.57
N PRO A 156 22.82 6.96 3.76
CA PRO A 156 21.91 6.06 3.05
C PRO A 156 20.45 6.42 3.35
N PHE A 157 19.61 6.41 2.32
CA PHE A 157 18.18 6.69 2.43
C PHE A 157 17.37 5.42 2.12
N PRO A 158 17.03 4.60 3.13
CA PRO A 158 16.12 3.47 2.97
C PRO A 158 14.68 3.97 2.79
N ALA A 159 14.37 4.30 1.54
CA ALA A 159 13.05 4.76 1.13
C ALA A 159 11.94 3.76 1.48
N PHE A 160 10.71 4.27 1.62
CA PHE A 160 9.50 3.54 2.01
C PHE A 160 9.46 3.07 3.46
N GLY A 161 10.57 3.12 4.21
CA GLY A 161 10.61 2.74 5.62
C GLY A 161 10.28 1.26 5.89
N GLY A 162 10.14 0.43 4.86
CA GLY A 162 9.70 -0.97 4.96
C GLY A 162 8.18 -1.14 5.05
N TRP A 163 7.75 -2.39 5.19
CA TRP A 163 6.34 -2.75 5.33
C TRP A 163 5.96 -2.78 6.81
N THR A 164 4.93 -2.05 7.20
CA THR A 164 4.37 -2.09 8.55
C THR A 164 3.03 -2.79 8.55
N ALA A 165 2.81 -3.64 9.54
CA ALA A 165 1.56 -4.34 9.75
C ALA A 165 1.09 -4.10 11.19
N SER A 166 -0.19 -3.77 11.37
CA SER A 166 -0.75 -3.40 12.67
C SER A 166 -2.12 -4.03 12.88
N VAL A 167 -2.42 -4.38 14.12
CA VAL A 167 -3.72 -4.90 14.55
C VAL A 167 -4.36 -3.87 15.47
N ALA A 168 -5.62 -3.51 15.23
CA ALA A 168 -6.33 -2.61 16.10
C ALA A 168 -6.63 -3.29 17.44
N ALA A 169 -6.25 -2.65 18.55
CA ALA A 169 -6.48 -3.19 19.89
C ALA A 169 -7.97 -3.37 20.23
N SER A 170 -8.86 -2.63 19.54
CA SER A 170 -10.31 -2.72 19.69
C SER A 170 -10.96 -3.84 18.88
N SER A 171 -10.22 -4.53 18.02
CA SER A 171 -10.78 -5.65 17.24
C SER A 171 -11.11 -6.84 18.14
N PRO A 172 -12.12 -7.69 17.79
CA PRO A 172 -12.40 -8.91 18.53
C PRO A 172 -11.16 -9.82 18.64
N PRO A 173 -10.97 -10.56 19.75
CA PRO A 173 -9.80 -11.42 19.95
C PRO A 173 -9.56 -12.41 18.80
N GLU A 174 -10.61 -13.00 18.22
CA GLU A 174 -10.45 -13.89 17.06
C GLU A 174 -9.85 -13.19 15.83
N VAL A 175 -10.20 -11.93 15.58
CA VAL A 175 -9.69 -11.14 14.46
C VAL A 175 -8.22 -10.75 14.70
N GLN A 176 -7.90 -10.39 15.95
CA GLN A 176 -6.52 -10.10 16.33
C GLN A 176 -5.62 -11.31 16.09
N LEU A 177 -6.05 -12.48 16.57
CA LEU A 177 -5.33 -13.73 16.39
C LEU A 177 -5.19 -14.12 14.92
N ALA A 178 -6.28 -14.03 14.14
CA ALA A 178 -6.25 -14.35 12.72
C ALA A 178 -5.31 -13.43 11.94
N THR A 179 -5.28 -12.13 12.27
CA THR A 179 -4.41 -11.16 11.62
C THR A 179 -2.95 -11.36 12.01
N LEU A 180 -2.67 -11.66 13.27
CA LEU A 180 -1.32 -12.03 13.72
C LEU A 180 -0.85 -13.33 13.05
N ALA A 181 -1.70 -14.34 12.93
CA ALA A 181 -1.39 -15.58 12.23
C ALA A 181 -1.09 -15.34 10.74
N PHE A 182 -1.83 -14.43 10.09
CA PHE A 182 -1.55 -14.01 8.72
C PHE A 182 -0.19 -13.30 8.60
N PHE A 183 0.13 -12.37 9.51
CA PHE A 183 1.45 -11.71 9.52
C PHE A 183 2.58 -12.71 9.76
N ALA A 184 2.38 -13.67 10.66
CA ALA A 184 3.32 -14.76 10.88
C ALA A 184 3.49 -15.58 9.60
N TYR A 185 2.41 -15.95 8.91
CA TYR A 185 2.45 -16.70 7.65
C TYR A 185 3.22 -15.98 6.54
N ILE A 186 2.91 -14.71 6.24
CA ILE A 186 3.58 -13.97 5.17
C ILE A 186 5.05 -13.69 5.49
N THR A 187 5.37 -13.49 6.77
CA THR A 187 6.77 -13.28 7.17
C THR A 187 7.49 -14.59 7.43
N SER A 188 6.81 -15.73 7.50
CA SER A 188 7.34 -16.96 8.11
C SER A 188 8.66 -17.44 7.51
N LEU A 189 9.46 -18.03 8.40
CA LEU A 189 10.78 -18.58 8.16
C LEU A 189 10.73 -20.07 8.49
N SER A 190 11.19 -20.93 7.58
CA SER A 190 11.45 -22.33 7.92
C SER A 190 12.77 -22.44 8.69
N LEU A 191 12.68 -22.50 10.02
CA LEU A 191 13.75 -22.98 10.88
C LEU A 191 13.31 -24.35 11.40
N GLU A 192 14.09 -25.39 11.10
CA GLU A 192 13.98 -26.80 11.54
C GLU A 192 13.21 -27.78 10.63
N PRO A 193 13.80 -28.97 10.34
CA PRO A 193 13.24 -30.02 9.48
C PRO A 193 12.14 -30.88 10.14
N ARG A 194 11.48 -30.41 11.21
CA ARG A 194 10.58 -31.26 12.02
C ARG A 194 9.13 -30.82 12.15
N LEU A 195 8.70 -29.76 11.48
CA LEU A 195 7.27 -29.53 11.25
C LEU A 195 7.06 -28.68 9.99
N ASP A 196 6.92 -29.38 8.86
CA ASP A 196 6.72 -28.83 7.51
C ASP A 196 5.30 -28.23 7.32
N CYS A 197 4.91 -27.30 8.19
CA CYS A 197 3.58 -26.67 8.15
C CYS A 197 3.62 -25.16 7.92
N SER A 198 4.80 -24.55 7.80
CA SER A 198 4.91 -23.17 7.36
C SER A 198 5.66 -23.13 6.02
N PRO A 199 4.99 -22.76 4.90
CA PRO A 199 5.71 -22.51 3.67
C PRO A 199 6.73 -21.40 3.93
N ASN A 200 7.95 -21.57 3.41
CA ASN A 200 9.06 -20.64 3.62
C ASN A 200 8.87 -19.36 2.79
N ASN A 201 7.75 -18.67 3.00
CA ASN A 201 7.22 -17.60 2.17
C ASN A 201 8.21 -16.45 2.07
N SER A 202 8.92 -16.12 3.17
CA SER A 202 9.89 -15.03 3.15
C SER A 202 11.02 -15.23 2.14
N TRP A 203 11.50 -16.48 2.00
CA TRP A 203 12.52 -16.83 1.01
C TRP A 203 11.93 -16.94 -0.40
N ALA A 204 10.73 -17.49 -0.53
CA ALA A 204 10.04 -17.53 -1.83
C ALA A 204 9.85 -16.11 -2.39
N ASP A 205 9.44 -15.16 -1.56
CA ASP A 205 9.22 -13.76 -1.94
C ASP A 205 10.51 -13.04 -2.32
N VAL A 206 11.56 -13.18 -1.52
CA VAL A 206 12.84 -12.49 -1.73
C VAL A 206 13.63 -13.03 -2.92
N LEU A 207 13.48 -14.34 -3.21
CA LEU A 207 14.12 -14.99 -4.35
C LEU A 207 13.29 -14.91 -5.63
N ASN A 208 12.05 -14.41 -5.58
CA ASN A 208 11.20 -14.30 -6.75
C ASN A 208 11.67 -13.15 -7.66
N VAL A 209 12.12 -13.50 -8.87
CA VAL A 209 12.60 -12.58 -9.92
C VAL A 209 11.59 -11.49 -10.28
N SER A 210 10.30 -11.84 -10.33
CA SER A 210 9.22 -10.88 -10.64
C SER A 210 8.69 -10.16 -9.39
N GLY A 211 9.12 -10.57 -8.20
CA GLY A 211 8.69 -10.04 -6.93
C GLY A 211 9.25 -8.65 -6.61
N SER A 212 8.50 -7.91 -5.80
CA SER A 212 8.86 -6.56 -5.32
C SER A 212 9.37 -6.54 -3.88
N VAL A 213 9.65 -7.71 -3.29
CA VAL A 213 10.06 -7.85 -1.89
C VAL A 213 11.58 -7.88 -1.79
N ASP A 214 12.15 -6.83 -1.21
CA ASP A 214 13.59 -6.77 -0.89
C ASP A 214 13.89 -7.53 0.42
N PRO A 215 15.16 -7.91 0.68
CA PRO A 215 15.54 -8.59 1.92
C PRO A 215 15.08 -7.85 3.18
N PHE A 216 14.21 -8.48 3.96
CA PHE A 216 13.63 -7.90 5.18
C PHE A 216 13.93 -8.68 6.47
N ARG A 217 14.65 -9.80 6.39
CA ARG A 217 15.12 -10.59 7.54
C ARG A 217 16.65 -10.59 7.58
N GLN A 218 17.22 -10.62 8.78
CA GLN A 218 18.68 -10.71 8.97
C GLN A 218 19.28 -11.91 8.22
N GLN A 219 18.60 -13.07 8.22
CA GLN A 219 19.06 -14.26 7.52
C GLN A 219 19.11 -14.12 5.99
N HIS A 220 18.28 -13.24 5.40
CA HIS A 220 18.34 -12.97 3.97
C HIS A 220 19.64 -12.24 3.58
N LEU A 221 20.20 -11.48 4.53
CA LEU A 221 21.41 -10.67 4.38
C LEU A 221 22.68 -11.40 4.82
N ASP A 222 22.53 -12.47 5.60
CA ASP A 222 23.63 -13.27 6.13
C ASP A 222 24.35 -14.01 5.00
N PRO A 223 25.65 -13.75 4.76
CA PRO A 223 26.45 -14.46 3.77
C PRO A 223 26.46 -15.98 3.96
N ALA A 224 26.22 -16.49 5.17
CA ALA A 224 26.10 -17.94 5.41
C ALA A 224 24.96 -18.59 4.61
N ASN A 225 23.93 -17.81 4.22
CA ASN A 225 22.81 -18.29 3.41
C ASN A 225 22.99 -18.06 1.90
N ILE A 226 24.20 -17.72 1.43
CA ILE A 226 24.47 -17.47 0.01
C ILE A 226 24.08 -18.65 -0.90
N GLY A 227 24.17 -19.88 -0.39
CA GLY A 227 23.76 -21.09 -1.10
C GLY A 227 22.29 -21.07 -1.55
N ARG A 228 21.39 -20.42 -0.80
CA ARG A 228 19.97 -20.28 -1.17
C ARG A 228 19.80 -19.35 -2.37
N TRP A 229 20.57 -18.26 -2.43
CA TRP A 229 20.57 -17.33 -3.55
C TRP A 229 21.13 -17.99 -4.81
N THR A 230 22.27 -18.68 -4.70
CA THR A 230 22.87 -19.37 -5.86
C THR A 230 21.99 -20.52 -6.37
N ALA A 231 21.30 -21.24 -5.46
CA ALA A 231 20.34 -22.27 -5.86
C ALA A 231 19.13 -21.70 -6.62
N ALA A 232 18.75 -20.45 -6.37
CA ALA A 232 17.73 -19.72 -7.13
C ALA A 232 18.26 -19.09 -8.44
N GLY A 233 19.54 -19.32 -8.78
CA GLY A 233 20.17 -18.87 -10.02
C GLY A 233 20.95 -17.57 -9.92
N TYR A 234 20.97 -16.90 -8.77
CA TYR A 234 21.71 -15.65 -8.60
C TYR A 234 23.22 -15.85 -8.61
N ASP A 235 23.95 -14.97 -9.30
CA ASP A 235 25.42 -14.97 -9.30
C ASP A 235 25.97 -14.66 -7.90
N GLN A 236 26.90 -15.49 -7.42
CA GLN A 236 27.43 -15.38 -6.06
C GLN A 236 28.13 -14.03 -5.82
N GLY A 237 28.99 -13.59 -6.74
CA GLY A 237 29.78 -12.37 -6.57
C GLY A 237 28.89 -11.13 -6.54
N THR A 238 27.95 -11.04 -7.47
CA THR A 238 26.96 -9.96 -7.55
C THR A 238 26.04 -9.95 -6.32
N THR A 239 25.60 -11.13 -5.86
CA THR A 239 24.75 -11.25 -4.67
C THR A 239 25.48 -10.77 -3.42
N ILE A 240 26.75 -11.13 -3.23
CA ILE A 240 27.54 -10.65 -2.09
C ILE A 240 27.64 -9.12 -2.10
N GLN A 241 27.86 -8.50 -3.27
CA GLN A 241 27.87 -7.04 -3.40
C GLN A 241 26.52 -6.41 -3.04
N TYR A 242 25.41 -7.01 -3.50
CA TYR A 242 24.06 -6.58 -3.17
C TYR A 242 23.77 -6.61 -1.66
N LEU A 243 24.01 -7.76 -1.03
CA LEU A 243 23.76 -7.94 0.41
C LEU A 243 24.69 -7.06 1.26
N SER A 244 25.93 -6.86 0.82
CA SER A 244 26.89 -5.96 1.45
C SER A 244 26.41 -4.50 1.37
N ALA A 245 25.97 -4.04 0.19
CA ALA A 245 25.46 -2.69 0.01
C ALA A 245 24.23 -2.40 0.88
N LEU A 246 23.29 -3.35 0.97
CA LEU A 246 22.13 -3.24 1.85
C LEU A 246 22.55 -3.21 3.33
N SER A 247 23.42 -4.13 3.74
CA SER A 247 23.88 -4.21 5.14
C SER A 247 24.60 -2.94 5.56
N MET A 248 25.46 -2.37 4.69
CA MET A 248 26.11 -1.08 4.94
C MET A 248 25.10 0.07 5.06
N ALA A 249 24.04 0.07 4.23
CA ALA A 249 23.01 1.09 4.31
C ALA A 249 22.22 1.02 5.63
N MET A 250 21.80 -0.18 6.04
CA MET A 250 21.01 -0.39 7.27
C MET A 250 21.80 -0.24 8.56
N ALA A 251 23.10 -0.56 8.55
CA ALA A 251 23.97 -0.42 9.71
C ALA A 251 24.59 0.99 9.83
N SER A 252 24.31 1.89 8.89
CA SER A 252 24.93 3.22 8.90
C SER A 252 24.45 4.06 10.10
N PRO A 253 25.36 4.61 10.92
CA PRO A 253 25.01 5.55 11.98
C PRO A 253 24.48 6.90 11.44
N ASN A 254 24.65 7.13 10.13
CA ASN A 254 24.17 8.32 9.42
C ASN A 254 23.01 8.02 8.47
N VAL A 255 22.20 6.99 8.75
CA VAL A 255 21.05 6.65 7.91
C VAL A 255 20.01 7.78 7.94
N ALA A 256 19.57 8.26 6.77
CA ALA A 256 18.51 9.25 6.63
C ALA A 256 17.17 8.53 6.57
N LEU A 257 16.36 8.66 7.61
CA LEU A 257 15.11 7.92 7.71
C LEU A 257 14.04 8.54 6.81
N ASP A 258 13.24 7.70 6.16
CA ASP A 258 12.05 8.16 5.45
C ASP A 258 11.09 8.86 6.42
N SER A 259 10.34 9.84 5.92
CA SER A 259 9.37 10.55 6.74
C SER A 259 8.25 9.57 7.11
N ARG A 260 8.09 9.36 8.43
CA ARG A 260 7.01 8.53 9.03
C ARG A 260 6.10 9.38 9.91
N MET A 261 6.09 10.68 9.66
CA MET A 261 5.36 11.63 10.48
C MET A 261 3.92 11.77 10.00
N ALA A 262 3.05 12.21 10.90
CA ALA A 262 1.61 12.37 10.64
C ALA A 262 1.30 13.34 9.48
N TYR A 263 2.25 14.17 9.04
CA TYR A 263 1.99 15.16 8.00
C TYR A 263 1.83 14.64 6.58
N GLU A 264 2.12 13.36 6.38
CA GLU A 264 1.81 12.66 5.13
C GLU A 264 0.39 12.07 5.11
N ALA A 265 -0.43 12.28 6.16
CA ALA A 265 -1.74 11.67 6.29
C ALA A 265 -2.77 12.16 5.26
N LYS A 266 -2.59 13.36 4.68
CA LYS A 266 -3.53 13.91 3.70
C LYS A 266 -3.12 13.48 2.28
N ALA A 267 -4.07 12.87 1.57
CA ALA A 267 -3.87 12.43 0.19
C ALA A 267 -3.32 13.56 -0.70
N GLY A 268 -2.21 13.30 -1.40
CA GLY A 268 -1.53 14.28 -2.26
C GLY A 268 -0.58 15.25 -1.55
N ARG A 269 -0.44 15.18 -0.23
CA ARG A 269 0.52 15.97 0.58
C ARG A 269 1.65 15.11 1.14
N SER A 270 2.31 14.35 0.28
CA SER A 270 3.53 13.63 0.63
C SER A 270 4.75 14.38 0.09
N TYR A 271 5.89 14.26 0.78
CA TYR A 271 7.18 14.77 0.28
C TYR A 271 7.48 14.28 -1.15
N ARG A 272 6.94 13.10 -1.50
CA ARG A 272 7.09 12.53 -2.84
C ARG A 272 6.54 13.46 -3.90
N THR A 273 5.34 13.98 -3.69
CA THR A 273 4.71 14.94 -4.61
C THR A 273 5.50 16.24 -4.67
N PHE A 274 6.02 16.72 -3.53
CA PHE A 274 6.80 17.96 -3.49
C PHE A 274 8.08 17.85 -4.31
N PHE A 275 8.85 16.77 -4.13
CA PHE A 275 10.07 16.52 -4.92
C PHE A 275 9.79 16.23 -6.39
N GLU A 276 8.71 15.50 -6.72
CA GLU A 276 8.30 15.30 -8.11
C GLU A 276 7.96 16.64 -8.78
N SER A 277 7.19 17.49 -8.13
CA SER A 277 6.85 18.83 -8.63
C SER A 277 8.08 19.72 -8.80
N ALA A 278 8.98 19.75 -7.81
CA ALA A 278 10.20 20.55 -7.90
C ALA A 278 11.12 20.09 -9.04
N TYR A 279 11.30 18.78 -9.22
CA TYR A 279 12.07 18.24 -10.34
C TYR A 279 11.44 18.56 -11.70
N LEU A 280 10.10 18.47 -11.83
CA LEU A 280 9.41 18.79 -13.07
C LEU A 280 9.40 20.29 -13.39
N ALA A 281 9.55 21.14 -12.38
CA ALA A 281 9.61 22.59 -12.53
C ALA A 281 10.97 23.10 -13.02
N VAL A 282 12.02 22.27 -13.02
CA VAL A 282 13.38 22.65 -13.46
C VAL A 282 13.77 21.93 -14.76
N SER A 283 14.52 22.61 -15.63
CA SER A 283 15.00 22.06 -16.90
C SER A 283 16.28 22.75 -17.37
N LYS A 284 16.98 22.13 -18.32
CA LYS A 284 18.28 22.60 -18.83
C LYS A 284 18.27 24.00 -19.46
N ASN A 285 17.12 24.43 -19.97
CA ASN A 285 16.97 25.71 -20.68
C ASN A 285 16.36 26.82 -19.81
N MET A 286 16.25 26.61 -18.49
CA MET A 286 15.60 27.55 -17.58
C MET A 286 16.58 28.55 -16.97
N THR A 287 16.03 29.72 -16.63
CA THR A 287 16.70 30.75 -15.83
C THR A 287 16.77 30.37 -14.35
N ASP A 288 17.70 30.98 -13.61
CA ASP A 288 17.83 30.84 -12.15
C ASP A 288 16.50 31.08 -11.40
N TYR A 289 15.60 31.88 -11.96
CA TYR A 289 14.28 32.15 -11.41
C TYR A 289 13.46 30.87 -11.18
N HIS A 290 13.43 29.94 -12.15
CA HIS A 290 12.64 28.70 -12.03
C HIS A 290 13.18 27.79 -10.95
N MET A 291 14.52 27.71 -10.83
CA MET A 291 15.18 26.97 -9.75
C MET A 291 14.82 27.56 -8.38
N ILE A 292 14.89 28.89 -8.24
CA ILE A 292 14.54 29.57 -6.99
C ILE A 292 13.05 29.36 -6.65
N ASP A 293 12.15 29.48 -7.62
CA ASP A 293 10.72 29.28 -7.39
C ASP A 293 10.41 27.85 -6.95
N ALA A 294 10.98 26.84 -7.63
CA ALA A 294 10.83 25.43 -7.26
C ALA A 294 11.29 25.17 -5.81
N LEU A 295 12.43 25.73 -5.41
CA LEU A 295 12.96 25.64 -4.06
C LEU A 295 12.07 26.33 -3.02
N LEU A 296 11.52 27.51 -3.33
CA LEU A 296 10.56 28.22 -2.48
C LEU A 296 9.22 27.48 -2.36
N VAL A 297 8.79 26.78 -3.42
CA VAL A 297 7.60 25.91 -3.38
C VAL A 297 7.84 24.72 -2.47
N LEU A 298 9.04 24.11 -2.48
CA LEU A 298 9.38 23.02 -1.56
C LEU A 298 9.25 23.45 -0.09
N ASP A 299 9.88 24.57 0.30
CA ASP A 299 9.77 25.11 1.66
C ASP A 299 8.33 25.33 2.08
N ARG A 300 7.56 26.06 1.24
CA ARG A 300 6.15 26.34 1.51
C ARG A 300 5.33 25.07 1.64
N SER A 301 5.57 24.06 0.81
CA SER A 301 4.84 22.80 0.85
C SER A 301 5.11 22.01 2.13
N LEU A 302 6.35 22.00 2.61
CA LEU A 302 6.73 21.35 3.86
C LEU A 302 6.17 22.08 5.09
N VAL A 303 6.22 23.42 5.11
CA VAL A 303 5.61 24.22 6.18
C VAL A 303 4.08 24.04 6.18
N GLN A 304 3.45 24.10 5.01
CA GLN A 304 2.01 23.88 4.87
C GLN A 304 1.60 22.48 5.33
N SER A 305 2.40 21.46 5.02
CA SER A 305 2.16 20.09 5.48
C SER A 305 2.22 19.99 7.01
N GLN A 306 3.19 20.65 7.67
CA GLN A 306 3.21 20.74 9.14
C GLN A 306 1.94 21.43 9.69
N GLN A 307 1.52 22.54 9.10
CA GLN A 307 0.32 23.26 9.52
C GLN A 307 -0.96 22.42 9.39
N GLU A 308 -1.16 21.77 8.24
CA GLU A 308 -2.32 20.92 7.97
C GLU A 308 -2.38 19.74 8.97
N THR A 309 -1.23 19.26 9.43
CA THR A 309 -1.12 18.16 10.40
C THR A 309 -1.51 18.57 11.79
N LEU A 310 -1.03 19.73 12.25
CA LEU A 310 -1.43 20.26 13.55
C LEU A 310 -2.95 20.43 13.62
N GLN A 311 -3.60 20.82 12.52
CA GLN A 311 -5.06 20.92 12.44
C GLN A 311 -5.79 19.56 12.53
N MET A 312 -5.10 18.45 12.26
CA MET A 312 -5.65 17.09 12.40
C MET A 312 -5.44 16.51 13.80
N LEU A 313 -4.55 17.07 14.62
CA LEU A 313 -4.32 16.62 15.98
C LEU A 313 -5.49 17.03 16.89
N GLY A 314 -5.88 16.15 17.82
CA GLY A 314 -6.93 16.45 18.80
C GLY A 314 -6.57 17.63 19.71
N ASN A 315 -5.27 17.89 19.89
CA ASN A 315 -4.74 19.09 20.53
C ASN A 315 -3.63 19.68 19.64
N PRO A 316 -3.83 20.82 18.97
CA PRO A 316 -2.86 21.38 18.04
C PRO A 316 -1.68 22.02 18.80
N ASP A 317 -0.71 21.21 19.22
CA ASP A 317 0.54 21.66 19.83
C ASP A 317 1.73 21.43 18.87
N PRO A 318 2.39 22.50 18.38
CA PRO A 318 3.61 22.36 17.59
C PRO A 318 4.72 21.55 18.24
N LEU A 319 4.78 21.51 19.57
CA LEU A 319 5.73 20.70 20.31
C LEU A 319 5.49 19.20 20.07
N GLU A 320 4.24 18.77 19.91
CA GLU A 320 3.91 17.37 19.63
C GLU A 320 4.53 16.91 18.31
N LEU A 321 4.40 17.73 17.25
CA LEU A 321 5.00 17.45 15.95
C LEU A 321 6.53 17.39 16.02
N ARG A 322 7.15 18.30 16.79
CA ARG A 322 8.60 18.32 17.01
C ARG A 322 9.07 17.07 17.78
N GLN A 323 8.32 16.65 18.80
CA GLN A 323 8.63 15.44 19.56
C GLN A 323 8.50 14.16 18.73
N GLN A 324 7.50 14.08 17.83
CA GLN A 324 7.40 12.99 16.86
C GLN A 324 8.63 12.93 15.95
N TYR A 325 9.11 14.09 15.48
CA TYR A 325 10.33 14.16 14.68
C TYR A 325 11.57 13.75 15.47
N TRP A 326 11.74 14.25 16.70
CA TRP A 326 12.83 13.85 17.59
C TRP A 326 12.82 12.36 17.91
N TYR A 327 11.65 11.75 18.05
CA TYR A 327 11.51 10.31 18.24
C TYR A 327 11.94 9.56 16.97
N LEU A 328 11.46 9.98 15.79
CA LEU A 328 11.85 9.39 14.51
C LEU A 328 13.37 9.35 14.34
N ILE A 329 14.06 10.44 14.63
CA ILE A 329 15.52 10.55 14.46
C ILE A 329 16.32 10.02 15.66
N GLY A 330 15.66 9.50 16.70
CA GLY A 330 16.31 8.89 17.86
C GLY A 330 16.94 9.87 18.85
N ARG A 331 16.49 11.12 18.92
CA ARG A 331 16.88 12.09 19.97
C ARG A 331 16.15 11.85 21.29
N VAL A 332 14.99 11.20 21.27
CA VAL A 332 14.22 10.81 22.46
C VAL A 332 13.85 9.34 22.41
N ALA A 333 13.90 8.66 23.56
CA ALA A 333 13.74 7.20 23.66
C ALA A 333 12.27 6.73 23.64
N SER A 334 11.31 7.61 23.92
CA SER A 334 9.90 7.24 23.98
C SER A 334 9.03 8.46 23.70
N PHE A 335 8.07 8.28 22.79
CA PHE A 335 6.93 9.18 22.62
C PHE A 335 5.71 8.44 23.16
N MET A 336 5.12 8.93 24.26
CA MET A 336 3.77 8.49 24.60
C MET A 336 2.86 9.09 23.53
N PHE A 337 2.32 8.25 22.65
CA PHE A 337 1.16 8.65 21.87
C PHE A 337 0.11 9.17 22.86
N PRO A 338 -0.52 10.34 22.60
CA PRO A 338 -1.77 10.64 23.26
C PRO A 338 -2.65 9.41 23.09
N VAL A 339 -3.12 8.83 24.20
CA VAL A 339 -4.19 7.84 24.14
C VAL A 339 -5.25 8.48 23.25
N PRO A 340 -5.64 7.87 22.11
CA PRO A 340 -6.69 8.45 21.29
C PRO A 340 -7.83 8.78 22.25
N PRO A 341 -8.39 10.00 22.22
CA PRO A 341 -9.51 10.32 23.09
C PRO A 341 -10.48 9.14 22.97
N PRO A 342 -11.00 8.60 24.10
CA PRO A 342 -11.99 7.53 24.02
C PRO A 342 -12.98 7.99 22.97
N LEU A 343 -13.31 7.13 22.00
CA LEU A 343 -14.23 7.44 20.91
C LEU A 343 -15.50 8.02 21.55
N THR A 344 -15.52 9.32 21.76
CA THR A 344 -16.72 10.05 22.04
C THR A 344 -17.44 9.89 20.73
N SER A 345 -18.59 9.22 20.78
CA SER A 345 -19.60 9.27 19.76
C SER A 345 -19.98 10.75 19.58
N GLY A 346 -19.11 11.51 18.93
CA GLY A 346 -19.38 12.77 18.30
C GLY A 346 -20.29 12.40 17.14
N VAL A 347 -21.56 12.26 17.49
CA VAL A 347 -22.65 12.17 16.55
C VAL A 347 -22.51 13.41 15.67
N ASP A 348 -22.00 13.19 14.47
CA ASP A 348 -22.06 14.14 13.39
C ASP A 348 -23.55 14.35 13.11
N SER A 349 -24.09 15.45 13.66
CA SER A 349 -25.52 15.79 13.66
C SER A 349 -26.13 15.74 12.26
N THR A 350 -25.31 15.90 11.22
CA THR A 350 -25.67 15.84 9.82
C THR A 350 -25.98 14.41 9.36
N ARG A 351 -25.30 13.41 9.93
CA ARG A 351 -25.40 11.99 9.55
C ARG A 351 -26.62 11.32 10.18
N GLU A 352 -26.98 11.69 11.41
CA GLU A 352 -28.20 11.20 12.06
C GLU A 352 -29.48 11.76 11.45
N VAL A 353 -29.49 13.01 10.98
CA VAL A 353 -30.66 13.58 10.29
C VAL A 353 -30.90 12.88 8.96
N VAL A 354 -29.84 12.56 8.20
CA VAL A 354 -29.96 11.83 6.92
C VAL A 354 -30.36 10.38 7.15
N ILE A 355 -29.74 9.68 8.11
CA ILE A 355 -30.09 8.29 8.42
C ILE A 355 -31.51 8.21 9.00
N GLY A 356 -31.89 9.13 9.88
CA GLY A 356 -33.24 9.23 10.45
C GLY A 356 -34.30 9.52 9.39
N ALA A 357 -34.04 10.44 8.46
CA ALA A 357 -34.94 10.73 7.35
C ALA A 357 -35.09 9.54 6.37
N CYS A 358 -33.99 8.85 6.07
CA CYS A 358 -34.02 7.65 5.22
C CYS A 358 -34.73 6.46 5.89
N LEU A 359 -34.55 6.26 7.21
CA LEU A 359 -35.23 5.21 7.95
C LEU A 359 -36.73 5.52 8.12
N ALA A 360 -37.09 6.77 8.43
CA ALA A 360 -38.50 7.18 8.50
C ALA A 360 -39.19 7.06 7.14
N GLY A 361 -38.54 7.51 6.06
CA GLY A 361 -39.04 7.36 4.69
C GLY A 361 -39.18 5.89 4.28
N GLY A 362 -38.18 5.05 4.59
CA GLY A 362 -38.20 3.62 4.32
C GLY A 362 -39.29 2.88 5.11
N LEU A 363 -39.48 3.20 6.39
CA LEU A 363 -40.52 2.62 7.23
C LEU A 363 -41.93 3.03 6.77
N LEU A 364 -42.14 4.28 6.35
CA LEU A 364 -43.41 4.72 5.77
C LEU A 364 -43.73 4.03 4.44
N LEU A 365 -42.72 3.80 3.60
CA LEU A 365 -42.86 3.02 2.36
C LEU A 365 -43.17 1.55 2.64
N LEU A 366 -42.50 0.93 3.60
CA LEU A 366 -42.77 -0.45 4.00
C LEU A 366 -44.14 -0.61 4.66
N PHE A 367 -44.57 0.38 5.46
CA PHE A 367 -45.88 0.35 6.11
C PHE A 367 -47.01 0.55 5.10
N SER A 368 -46.85 1.46 4.13
CA SER A 368 -47.85 1.67 3.06
C SER A 368 -47.92 0.48 2.10
N LEU A 369 -46.78 -0.09 1.70
CA LEU A 369 -46.75 -1.34 0.92
C LEU A 369 -47.32 -2.53 1.71
N GLY A 370 -47.04 -2.60 3.02
CA GLY A 370 -47.60 -3.60 3.92
C GLY A 370 -49.12 -3.49 4.07
N LEU A 371 -49.65 -2.26 4.20
CA LEU A 371 -51.09 -2.02 4.25
C LEU A 371 -51.78 -2.39 2.95
N LEU A 372 -51.18 -2.07 1.80
CA LEU A 372 -51.71 -2.45 0.49
C LEU A 372 -51.67 -3.97 0.28
N ALA A 373 -50.59 -4.63 0.67
CA ALA A 373 -50.47 -6.09 0.64
C ALA A 373 -51.50 -6.75 1.57
N TRP A 374 -51.67 -6.23 2.79
CA TRP A 374 -52.66 -6.73 3.75
C TRP A 374 -54.09 -6.54 3.26
N GLN A 375 -54.46 -5.37 2.75
CA GLN A 375 -55.77 -5.14 2.15
C GLN A 375 -56.05 -6.08 0.97
N ARG A 376 -55.02 -6.37 0.15
CA ARG A 376 -55.11 -7.32 -0.95
C ARG A 376 -55.28 -8.76 -0.46
N VAL A 377 -54.53 -9.17 0.56
CA VAL A 377 -54.63 -10.51 1.17
C VAL A 377 -55.97 -10.71 1.89
N VAL A 378 -56.48 -9.70 2.58
CA VAL A 378 -57.79 -9.76 3.25
C VAL A 378 -58.94 -9.86 2.24
N ARG A 379 -58.87 -9.11 1.13
CA ARG A 379 -59.82 -9.27 0.00
C ARG A 379 -59.75 -10.65 -0.65
N LEU A 380 -58.54 -11.19 -0.82
CA LEU A 380 -58.34 -12.50 -1.44
C LEU A 380 -58.78 -13.65 -0.52
N ARG A 381 -58.54 -13.55 0.79
CA ARG A 381 -59.01 -14.52 1.80
C ARG A 381 -60.53 -14.54 1.93
N ARG A 382 -61.19 -13.38 1.92
CA ARG A 382 -62.67 -13.31 1.91
C ARG A 382 -63.30 -14.00 0.71
N ASN A 383 -62.57 -14.12 -0.41
CA ASN A 383 -63.04 -14.74 -1.64
C ASN A 383 -62.39 -16.11 -1.93
N HIS A 384 -61.75 -16.75 -0.93
CA HIS A 384 -61.13 -18.09 -1.04
C HIS A 384 -60.14 -18.23 -2.22
N ARG A 385 -59.34 -17.18 -2.49
CA ARG A 385 -58.33 -17.18 -3.56
C ARG A 385 -56.92 -16.96 -3.03
N SER A 386 -55.96 -17.63 -3.64
CA SER A 386 -54.52 -17.46 -3.41
C SER A 386 -54.02 -16.08 -3.87
N ALA A 387 -52.81 -15.71 -3.47
CA ALA A 387 -52.18 -14.43 -3.80
C ALA A 387 -52.09 -14.13 -5.32
N LEU A 388 -52.12 -15.18 -6.17
CA LEU A 388 -52.13 -15.12 -7.64
C LEU A 388 -53.53 -15.35 -8.25
N GLY A 389 -54.59 -15.40 -7.44
CA GLY A 389 -55.98 -15.46 -7.91
C GLY A 389 -56.57 -16.87 -8.12
N LYS A 390 -55.83 -17.95 -7.87
CA LYS A 390 -56.34 -19.34 -7.94
C LYS A 390 -57.24 -19.67 -6.74
N LEU A 391 -58.37 -20.35 -6.94
CA LEU A 391 -59.22 -20.87 -5.86
C LEU A 391 -58.38 -21.80 -4.95
N LEU A 392 -58.47 -21.61 -3.63
CA LEU A 392 -57.82 -22.49 -2.66
C LEU A 392 -58.83 -23.55 -2.19
N PRO A 393 -58.45 -24.84 -2.15
CA PRO A 393 -59.33 -25.86 -1.59
C PRO A 393 -59.61 -25.57 -0.11
N PRO A 394 -60.79 -25.92 0.42
CA PRO A 394 -61.07 -25.80 1.85
C PRO A 394 -60.07 -26.64 2.65
N GLY A 395 -59.58 -26.09 3.77
CA GLY A 395 -58.68 -26.82 4.67
C GLY A 395 -59.44 -27.85 5.50
N ALA A 396 -58.77 -28.93 5.92
CA ALA A 396 -59.41 -29.98 6.73
C ALA A 396 -60.04 -29.40 8.01
N GLY A 397 -61.36 -29.51 8.13
CA GLY A 397 -62.14 -28.96 9.24
C GLY A 397 -63.61 -29.34 9.16
N PRO A 398 -64.42 -28.98 10.18
CA PRO A 398 -65.83 -29.37 10.29
C PRO A 398 -66.71 -28.83 9.16
N ASP A 399 -66.24 -27.81 8.42
CA ASP A 399 -66.93 -27.21 7.27
C ASP A 399 -66.52 -27.86 5.92
N THR A 400 -65.75 -28.96 5.93
CA THR A 400 -65.28 -29.66 4.73
C THR A 400 -66.04 -30.96 4.51
N THR A 401 -66.70 -31.08 3.35
CA THR A 401 -67.32 -32.32 2.90
C THR A 401 -66.45 -33.00 1.86
N LEU A 402 -66.06 -34.25 2.12
CA LEU A 402 -65.32 -35.06 1.17
C LEU A 402 -66.30 -35.86 0.29
N VAL A 403 -66.25 -35.65 -1.02
CA VAL A 403 -67.03 -36.43 -1.98
C VAL A 403 -66.11 -37.46 -2.62
N LEU A 404 -66.37 -38.75 -2.32
CA LEU A 404 -65.76 -39.87 -3.02
C LEU A 404 -66.73 -40.41 -4.06
N THR A 405 -66.24 -40.59 -5.28
CA THR A 405 -66.96 -41.24 -6.37
C THR A 405 -66.08 -42.33 -6.96
N ASP A 406 -66.70 -43.42 -7.36
CA ASP A 406 -66.06 -44.53 -8.04
C ASP A 406 -66.97 -45.02 -9.17
N VAL A 407 -66.37 -45.59 -10.21
CA VAL A 407 -67.11 -46.23 -11.29
C VAL A 407 -67.40 -47.66 -10.88
N GLN A 408 -68.67 -47.92 -10.55
CA GLN A 408 -69.09 -49.24 -10.11
C GLN A 408 -68.78 -50.30 -11.18
N ASP A 409 -68.24 -51.43 -10.73
CA ASP A 409 -67.82 -52.57 -11.56
C ASP A 409 -66.79 -52.20 -12.65
N SER A 410 -65.99 -51.15 -12.41
CA SER A 410 -64.96 -50.68 -13.35
C SER A 410 -64.01 -51.78 -13.80
N THR A 411 -63.63 -52.71 -12.92
CA THR A 411 -62.76 -53.85 -13.27
C THR A 411 -63.35 -54.70 -14.40
N THR A 412 -64.64 -55.05 -14.30
CA THR A 412 -65.35 -55.81 -15.34
C THR A 412 -65.45 -55.01 -16.64
N LEU A 413 -65.66 -53.70 -16.55
CA LEU A 413 -65.69 -52.83 -17.74
C LEU A 413 -64.34 -52.78 -18.44
N TYR A 414 -63.24 -52.71 -17.69
CA TYR A 414 -61.87 -52.77 -18.24
C TYR A 414 -61.56 -54.12 -18.89
N GLU A 415 -62.14 -55.22 -18.39
CA GLU A 415 -61.92 -56.56 -18.94
C GLU A 415 -62.79 -56.84 -20.18
N CYS A 416 -63.99 -56.25 -20.26
CA CYS A 416 -64.95 -56.52 -21.34
C CYS A 416 -64.92 -55.52 -22.50
N LEU A 417 -64.41 -54.31 -22.29
CA LEU A 417 -64.39 -53.26 -23.32
C LEU A 417 -62.98 -53.06 -23.89
N PRO A 418 -62.85 -52.70 -25.18
CA PRO A 418 -61.58 -52.27 -25.74
C PRO A 418 -61.00 -51.09 -24.95
N VAL A 419 -59.68 -51.09 -24.79
CA VAL A 419 -58.94 -50.12 -23.96
C VAL A 419 -59.24 -48.68 -24.41
N GLU A 420 -59.35 -48.46 -25.72
CA GLU A 420 -59.60 -47.14 -26.30
C GLU A 420 -61.01 -46.62 -25.95
N VAL A 421 -61.99 -47.52 -25.83
CA VAL A 421 -63.36 -47.18 -25.45
C VAL A 421 -63.42 -46.85 -23.96
N MET A 422 -62.77 -47.66 -23.11
CA MET A 422 -62.77 -47.42 -21.67
C MET A 422 -62.04 -46.13 -21.31
N ASP A 423 -60.92 -45.86 -21.98
CA ASP A 423 -60.16 -44.62 -21.83
C ASP A 423 -60.97 -43.39 -22.29
N ALA A 424 -61.72 -43.48 -23.39
CA ALA A 424 -62.64 -42.42 -23.81
C ALA A 424 -63.77 -42.19 -22.78
N CYS A 425 -64.36 -43.25 -22.23
CA CYS A 425 -65.39 -43.17 -21.20
C CYS A 425 -64.87 -42.50 -19.92
N MET A 426 -63.68 -42.88 -19.45
CA MET A 426 -63.07 -42.28 -18.25
C MET A 426 -62.72 -40.81 -18.46
N ARG A 427 -62.24 -40.43 -19.65
CA ARG A 427 -62.00 -39.01 -19.98
C ARG A 427 -63.28 -38.19 -19.96
N ILE A 428 -64.40 -38.75 -20.43
CA ILE A 428 -65.71 -38.06 -20.37
C ILE A 428 -66.17 -37.92 -18.92
N ALA A 429 -66.08 -38.99 -18.12
CA ALA A 429 -66.46 -38.96 -16.71
C ALA A 429 -65.63 -37.93 -15.91
N GLU A 430 -64.30 -37.93 -16.09
CA GLU A 430 -63.43 -36.92 -15.46
C GLU A 430 -63.76 -35.50 -15.89
N ARG A 431 -64.10 -35.29 -17.17
CA ARG A 431 -64.45 -33.97 -17.68
C ARG A 431 -65.74 -33.47 -17.05
N ILE A 432 -66.78 -34.30 -16.97
CA ILE A 432 -68.05 -33.94 -16.32
C ILE A 432 -67.81 -33.57 -14.85
N ILE A 433 -66.99 -34.36 -14.13
CA ILE A 433 -66.63 -34.05 -12.74
C ILE A 433 -65.94 -32.69 -12.67
N ARG A 434 -64.93 -32.42 -13.52
CA ARG A 434 -64.22 -31.12 -13.52
C ARG A 434 -65.14 -29.93 -13.83
N ASP A 435 -66.07 -30.08 -14.76
CA ASP A 435 -67.03 -29.04 -15.12
C ASP A 435 -67.99 -28.76 -13.95
N LEU A 436 -68.44 -29.79 -13.24
CA LEU A 436 -69.26 -29.65 -12.04
C LEU A 436 -68.49 -29.01 -10.87
N LEU A 437 -67.24 -29.40 -10.63
CA LEU A 437 -66.38 -28.79 -9.61
C LEU A 437 -66.21 -27.27 -9.85
N ALA A 438 -66.10 -26.87 -11.11
CA ALA A 438 -65.99 -25.46 -11.47
C ALA A 438 -67.30 -24.69 -11.24
N ALA A 439 -68.45 -25.30 -11.55
CA ALA A 439 -69.77 -24.69 -11.35
C ALA A 439 -70.15 -24.56 -9.88
N HIS A 440 -69.79 -25.53 -9.05
CA HIS A 440 -70.18 -25.62 -7.64
C HIS A 440 -69.09 -25.17 -6.66
N GLN A 441 -67.94 -24.74 -7.15
CA GLN A 441 -66.79 -24.25 -6.36
C GLN A 441 -66.26 -25.27 -5.36
N GLY A 442 -66.39 -26.55 -5.69
CA GLY A 442 -66.11 -27.69 -4.83
C GLY A 442 -66.81 -28.93 -5.33
#